data_AF-A0A923HJL5-F1
#
_entry.id   AF-A0A923HJL5-F1
#
_cell.length_a   1.000
_cell.length_b   1.000
_cell.length_c   1.000
_cell.angle_alpha   90.00
_cell.angle_beta   90.00
_cell.angle_gamma   90.00
#
_symmetry.space_group_name_H-M   'P 1'
#
loop_
_entity.id
_entity.type
_entity.pdbx_description
1 polymer ?
#
loop_
_entity_poly.entity_id
_entity_poly.type
_entity_poly.pdbx_seq_one_letter_code
_entity_poly.pdbx_strand_id
1 'polypeptide(L)'
;MKNKPIERDPNRKPTHPGEILKENVLPELRISQAALAKKLNVSRYTISKILQAKASLNAEISVALEAHVGSTAEQWMRMQIAHDLWVARRSAKLY
;
A
#
# COMPACT_ATOMS: atom_id res chain seq x y z
N MET A 1 -30.16 -5.81 8.35
CA MET A 1 -29.05 -6.79 8.25
C MET A 1 -27.85 -6.19 8.97
N LYS A 2 -27.36 -6.82 10.05
CA LYS A 2 -26.17 -6.33 10.77
C LYS A 2 -24.96 -6.66 9.89
N ASN A 3 -24.36 -5.67 9.24
CA ASN A 3 -23.06 -5.84 8.60
C ASN A 3 -22.04 -6.16 9.70
N LYS A 4 -21.82 -7.45 9.96
CA LYS A 4 -20.66 -7.88 10.73
C LYS A 4 -19.45 -7.43 9.90
N PRO A 5 -18.56 -6.57 10.43
CA PRO A 5 -17.37 -6.20 9.68
C PRO A 5 -16.67 -7.51 9.29
N ILE A 6 -16.23 -7.60 8.03
CA ILE A 6 -15.51 -8.75 7.51
C ILE A 6 -14.25 -8.89 8.37
N GLU A 7 -14.33 -9.74 9.40
CA GLU A 7 -13.31 -9.83 10.43
C GLU A 7 -12.13 -10.57 9.81
N ARG A 8 -11.13 -9.80 9.35
CA ARG A 8 -9.91 -10.38 8.76
C ARG A 8 -9.26 -11.26 9.82
N ASP A 9 -8.94 -12.49 9.45
CA ASP A 9 -8.21 -13.42 10.31
C ASP A 9 -6.96 -12.70 10.88
N PRO A 10 -6.87 -12.51 12.20
CA PRO A 10 -5.76 -11.78 12.83
C PRO A 10 -4.41 -12.46 12.62
N ASN A 11 -4.41 -13.75 12.28
CA ASN A 11 -3.19 -14.52 12.00
C ASN A 11 -2.67 -14.32 10.59
N ARG A 12 -3.52 -13.93 9.64
CA ARG A 12 -3.12 -13.69 8.25
C ARG A 12 -2.46 -12.32 8.10
N LYS A 13 -1.25 -12.28 7.52
CA LYS A 13 -0.56 -11.03 7.18
C LYS A 13 -1.34 -10.22 6.14
N PRO A 14 -1.76 -8.97 6.44
CA PRO A 14 -2.29 -8.06 5.44
C PRO A 14 -1.24 -7.79 4.37
N THR A 15 -1.64 -7.75 3.12
CA THR A 15 -0.76 -7.41 2.00
C THR A 15 -0.30 -5.96 2.11
N HIS A 16 0.98 -5.72 1.91
CA HIS A 16 1.50 -4.34 1.85
C HIS A 16 1.01 -3.68 0.55
N PRO A 17 0.55 -2.42 0.55
CA PRO A 17 0.10 -1.73 -0.67
C PRO A 17 1.10 -1.79 -1.82
N GLY A 18 2.39 -1.69 -1.51
CA GLY A 18 3.46 -1.82 -2.50
C GLY A 18 3.54 -3.15 -3.22
N GLU A 19 3.09 -4.25 -2.60
CA GLU A 19 3.00 -5.55 -3.26
C GLU A 19 1.87 -5.54 -4.30
N ILE A 20 0.71 -4.95 -4.00
CA ILE A 20 -0.38 -4.77 -4.97
C ILE A 20 0.05 -3.85 -6.11
N LEU A 21 0.78 -2.77 -5.81
CA LEU A 21 1.31 -1.89 -6.85
C LEU A 21 2.24 -2.66 -7.80
N LYS A 22 3.09 -3.55 -7.26
CA LYS A 22 4.07 -4.32 -8.03
C LYS A 22 3.44 -5.43 -8.86
N GLU A 23 2.55 -6.21 -8.27
CA GLU A 23 2.02 -7.45 -8.87
C GLU A 23 0.74 -7.23 -9.69
N ASN A 24 -0.02 -6.16 -9.44
CA ASN A 24 -1.28 -5.88 -10.12
C ASN A 24 -1.22 -4.59 -10.95
N VAL A 25 -0.86 -3.47 -10.32
CA VAL A 25 -0.96 -2.14 -10.97
C VAL A 25 0.05 -1.95 -12.09
N LEU A 26 1.33 -2.23 -11.85
CA LEU A 26 2.36 -2.04 -12.89
C LEU A 26 2.10 -2.92 -14.13
N PRO A 27 1.76 -4.21 -14.00
CA PRO A 27 1.39 -5.05 -15.14
C PRO A 27 0.12 -4.58 -15.86
N GLU A 28 -0.93 -4.22 -15.12
CA GLU A 28 -2.21 -3.77 -15.69
C GLU A 28 -2.04 -2.50 -16.52
N LEU A 29 -1.29 -1.52 -15.98
CA LEU A 29 -1.00 -0.27 -16.67
C LEU A 29 0.12 -0.39 -17.72
N ARG A 30 0.83 -1.52 -17.77
CA ARG A 30 2.01 -1.75 -18.62
C ARG A 30 3.08 -0.66 -18.48
N ILE A 31 3.32 -0.20 -17.25
CA ILE A 31 4.30 0.84 -16.95
C ILE A 31 5.45 0.30 -16.10
N SER A 32 6.61 0.93 -16.21
CA SER A 32 7.75 0.65 -15.32
C SER A 32 7.61 1.39 -13.98
N GLN A 33 8.36 0.95 -12.96
CA GLN A 33 8.44 1.67 -11.68
C GLN A 33 8.93 3.13 -11.84
N ALA A 34 9.75 3.42 -12.87
CA ALA A 34 10.23 4.76 -13.14
C ALA A 34 9.12 5.64 -13.73
N ALA A 35 8.30 5.08 -14.61
CA ALA A 35 7.13 5.76 -15.15
C ALA A 35 6.08 6.03 -14.05
N LEU A 36 5.88 5.08 -13.12
CA LEU A 36 5.02 5.32 -11.95
C LEU A 36 5.56 6.45 -11.07
N ALA A 37 6.86 6.44 -10.76
CA ALA A 37 7.48 7.52 -9.97
C ALA A 37 7.28 8.90 -10.61
N LYS A 38 7.44 8.99 -11.94
CA LYS A 38 7.18 10.23 -12.69
C LYS A 38 5.71 10.64 -12.62
N LYS A 39 4.76 9.70 -12.78
CA LYS A 39 3.31 9.97 -12.68
C LYS A 39 2.92 10.50 -11.30
N LEU A 40 3.50 9.93 -10.24
CA LEU A 40 3.19 10.29 -8.86
C LEU A 40 4.02 11.47 -8.34
N ASN A 41 4.88 12.07 -9.17
CA ASN A 41 5.81 13.14 -8.80
C ASN A 41 6.65 12.84 -7.54
N VAL A 42 7.16 11.60 -7.44
CA VAL A 42 8.05 11.19 -6.35
C VAL A 42 9.33 10.56 -6.88
N SER A 43 10.34 10.44 -6.02
CA SER A 43 11.60 9.82 -6.43
C SER A 43 11.40 8.34 -6.80
N ARG A 44 12.15 7.86 -7.80
CA ARG A 44 12.21 6.43 -8.15
C ARG A 44 12.66 5.57 -6.95
N TYR A 45 13.51 6.12 -6.09
CA TYR A 45 13.95 5.46 -4.87
C TYR A 45 12.79 5.20 -3.90
N THR A 46 11.94 6.21 -3.69
CA THR A 46 10.72 6.08 -2.86
C THR A 46 9.81 4.99 -3.39
N ILE A 47 9.48 5.01 -4.69
CA ILE A 47 8.65 3.95 -5.30
C ILE A 47 9.32 2.58 -5.16
N SER A 48 10.61 2.46 -5.43
CA SER A 48 11.34 1.20 -5.29
C SER A 48 11.23 0.62 -3.87
N LYS A 49 11.36 1.47 -2.84
CA LYS A 49 11.21 1.05 -1.44
C LYS A 49 9.78 0.62 -1.11
N ILE A 50 8.78 1.36 -1.59
CA ILE A 50 7.37 1.01 -1.40
C ILE A 50 7.06 -0.34 -2.06
N LEU A 51 7.45 -0.54 -3.32
CA LEU A 51 7.24 -1.79 -4.07
C LEU A 51 7.91 -3.01 -3.42
N GLN A 52 8.99 -2.79 -2.67
CA GLN A 52 9.69 -3.84 -1.90
C GLN A 52 9.15 -4.01 -0.47
N ALA A 53 8.06 -3.32 -0.10
CA ALA A 53 7.52 -3.27 1.26
C ALA A 53 8.55 -2.82 2.31
N LYS A 54 9.51 -1.97 1.91
CA LYS A 54 10.57 -1.41 2.77
C LYS A 54 10.29 0.03 3.20
N ALA A 55 9.25 0.65 2.65
CA ALA A 55 8.76 1.96 3.07
C ALA A 55 7.23 1.96 3.01
N SER A 56 6.60 2.63 3.98
CA SER A 56 5.15 2.79 4.01
C SER A 56 4.68 3.73 2.90
N LEU A 57 3.49 3.45 2.39
CA LEU A 57 2.75 4.35 1.53
C LEU A 57 2.06 5.42 2.39
N ASN A 58 2.35 6.70 2.14
CA ASN A 58 1.82 7.82 2.92
C ASN A 58 0.58 8.46 2.26
N ALA A 59 -0.03 9.44 2.94
CA ALA A 59 -1.24 10.10 2.47
C ALA A 59 -1.02 10.85 1.13
N GLU A 60 0.09 11.55 0.96
CA GLU A 60 0.41 12.28 -0.28
C GLU A 60 0.50 11.34 -1.49
N ILE A 61 1.20 10.21 -1.34
CA ILE A 61 1.31 9.19 -2.40
C ILE A 61 -0.05 8.53 -2.63
N SER A 62 -0.87 8.34 -1.60
CA SER A 62 -2.23 7.80 -1.74
C SER A 62 -3.12 8.70 -2.60
N VAL A 63 -3.07 10.01 -2.38
CA VAL A 63 -3.80 11.00 -3.18
C VAL A 63 -3.28 11.02 -4.62
N ALA A 64 -1.96 10.94 -4.82
CA ALA A 64 -1.40 10.83 -6.16
C ALA A 64 -1.83 9.54 -6.89
N LEU A 65 -1.95 8.42 -6.18
CA LEU A 65 -2.43 7.16 -6.74
C LEU A 65 -3.91 7.24 -7.12
N GLU A 66 -4.75 7.86 -6.29
CA GLU A 66 -6.16 8.11 -6.62
C GLU A 66 -6.30 8.88 -7.93
N ALA A 67 -5.49 9.94 -8.11
CA ALA A 67 -5.54 10.78 -9.29
C ALA A 67 -4.99 10.13 -10.58
N HIS A 68 -4.08 9.15 -10.48
CA HIS A 68 -3.29 8.67 -11.63
C HIS A 68 -3.35 7.18 -11.92
N VAL A 69 -3.84 6.38 -10.98
CA VAL A 69 -3.83 4.92 -11.06
C VAL A 69 -5.23 4.35 -10.83
N GLY A 70 -5.96 4.89 -9.86
CA GLY A 70 -7.27 4.41 -9.44
C GLY A 70 -7.29 3.93 -7.99
N SER A 71 -8.46 3.42 -7.56
CA SER A 71 -8.81 3.26 -6.14
C SER A 71 -8.81 4.60 -5.39
N THR A 72 -9.38 4.67 -4.19
CA THR A 72 -9.34 5.91 -3.39
C THR A 72 -8.12 5.95 -2.48
N ALA A 73 -7.68 7.15 -2.11
CA ALA A 73 -6.59 7.37 -1.17
C ALA A 73 -6.87 6.69 0.18
N GLU A 74 -8.12 6.68 0.64
CA GLU A 74 -8.50 5.98 1.87
C GLU A 74 -8.42 4.45 1.72
N GLN A 75 -8.67 3.90 0.53
CA GLN A 75 -8.48 2.46 0.30
C GLN A 75 -7.00 2.09 0.43
N TRP A 76 -6.10 2.87 -0.18
CA TRP A 76 -4.65 2.69 -0.06
C TRP A 76 -4.17 2.83 1.39
N MET A 77 -4.61 3.88 2.08
CA MET A 77 -4.26 4.11 3.49
C MET A 77 -4.81 3.02 4.41
N ARG A 78 -6.05 2.53 4.19
CA ARG A 78 -6.60 1.41 4.98
C ARG A 78 -5.74 0.15 4.85
N MET A 79 -5.23 -0.14 3.65
CA MET A 79 -4.32 -1.26 3.45
C MET A 79 -3.00 -1.06 4.18
N GLN A 80 -2.39 0.13 4.08
CA GLN A 80 -1.15 0.46 4.79
C GLN A 80 -1.32 0.33 6.31
N ILE A 81 -2.36 0.94 6.87
CA ILE A 81 -2.66 0.91 8.30
C ILE A 81 -2.85 -0.53 8.77
N ALA A 82 -3.60 -1.35 8.03
CA ALA A 82 -3.79 -2.75 8.39
C ALA A 82 -2.47 -3.52 8.44
N HIS A 83 -1.61 -3.35 7.43
CA HIS A 83 -0.28 -3.96 7.39
C HIS A 83 0.58 -3.48 8.57
N ASP A 84 0.67 -2.17 8.79
CA ASP A 84 1.55 -1.58 9.79
C ASP A 84 1.12 -1.96 11.21
N LEU A 85 -0.20 -1.99 11.50
CA LEU A 85 -0.72 -2.50 12.76
C LEU A 85 -0.41 -3.98 12.97
N TRP A 86 -0.53 -4.81 11.92
CA TRP A 86 -0.21 -6.24 12.01
C TRP A 86 1.27 -6.47 12.30
N VAL A 87 2.16 -5.69 11.68
CA VAL A 87 3.61 -5.75 11.93
C VAL A 87 3.91 -5.27 13.35
N ALA A 88 3.39 -4.10 13.74
CA ALA A 88 3.63 -3.52 15.06
C ALA A 88 3.20 -4.46 16.22
N ARG A 89 2.04 -5.12 16.08
CA ARG A 89 1.54 -6.10 17.06
C ARG A 89 2.44 -7.32 17.23
N ARG A 90 3.20 -7.69 16.18
CA ARG A 90 4.11 -8.85 16.18
C ARG A 90 5.56 -8.48 16.45
N SER A 91 5.95 -7.24 16.18
CA SER A 91 7.29 -6.74 16.48
C SER A 91 7.45 -6.34 17.95
N ALA A 92 6.35 -6.20 18.69
CA ALA A 92 6.37 -5.96 20.12
C ALA A 92 7.26 -7.02 20.83
N LYS A 93 8.36 -6.74 21.55
CA LYS A 93 9.07 -5.52 22.00
C LYS A 93 8.24 -4.31 22.41
N LEU A 94 7.01 -4.53 22.84
CA LEU A 94 6.28 -3.53 23.59
C LEU A 94 6.20 -4.05 25.03
N TYR A 95 7.14 -3.52 25.81
CA TYR A 95 7.48 -3.81 27.21
C TYR A 95 8.19 -5.15 27.46
#